data_AF-A0AAW1XXL0-F1
#
_entry.id   AF-A0AAW1XXL0-F1
#
_cell.length_a   1.000
_cell.length_b   1.000
_cell.length_c   1.000
_cell.angle_alpha   90.00
_cell.angle_beta   90.00
_cell.angle_gamma   90.00
#
_symmetry.space_group_name_H-M   'P 1'
#
loop_
_entity.id
_entity.type
_entity.pdbx_description
1 polymer ?
#
loop_
_entity_poly.entity_id
_entity_poly.type
_entity_poly.pdbx_seq_one_letter_code
_entity_poly.pdbx_strand_id
1 'polypeptide(L)'
;MSYVPPHLRNSSSTTTTTTSTTTTRASSGTLDTDRSKLSYSSNSHFNNDNSSAASFIPHSRCPMPLAGWKPSERVLRMKPEQIEEVCLRLNLDVSVSPDSAPAPPPIESFTDMCLHPSIMKDIAFHGYTMPTPIQAQAMPVALSGRDLLGCAETGSGKTAAFAIPMIQHCLAQPPIQRGDGPLALVLAPTRELAQQIEEEVKAFSKSLESFKTAIVVGGTNIAEQRSELRAGVNIVLTECLTWVLNRRLER
;
A
#
# COMPACT_ATOMS: atom_id res chain seq x y z
N MET A 1 -16.31 15.34 -12.95
CA MET A 1 -15.24 16.22 -12.42
C MET A 1 -13.91 15.53 -12.68
N SER A 2 -12.95 16.21 -13.32
CA SER A 2 -11.61 15.66 -13.57
C SER A 2 -10.89 15.50 -12.23
N TYR A 3 -10.52 14.27 -11.88
CA TYR A 3 -9.67 14.02 -10.72
C TYR A 3 -8.34 14.78 -10.89
N VAL A 4 -7.95 15.53 -9.86
CA VAL A 4 -6.68 16.30 -9.80
C VAL A 4 -5.83 15.74 -8.67
N PRO A 5 -4.58 15.30 -8.95
CA PRO A 5 -3.66 14.81 -7.94
C PRO A 5 -3.47 15.78 -6.77
N PRO A 6 -3.48 15.31 -5.51
CA PRO A 6 -3.34 16.17 -4.33
C PRO A 6 -2.11 17.09 -4.35
N HIS A 7 -0.99 16.62 -4.90
CA HIS A 7 0.27 17.38 -4.99
C HIS A 7 0.23 18.51 -6.03
N LEU A 8 -0.74 18.51 -6.95
CA LEU A 8 -0.96 19.57 -7.95
C LEU A 8 -2.05 20.56 -7.53
N ARG A 9 -2.67 20.39 -6.36
CA ARG A 9 -3.75 21.28 -5.89
C ARG A 9 -3.26 22.60 -5.30
N ASN A 10 -1.98 22.70 -4.89
CA ASN A 10 -1.47 23.80 -4.07
C ASN A 10 -0.57 24.81 -4.80
N SER A 11 -0.40 24.74 -6.13
CA SER A 11 0.54 25.60 -6.88
C SER A 11 0.07 27.04 -7.11
N SER A 12 -0.97 27.51 -6.43
CA SER A 12 -1.47 28.89 -6.53
C SER A 12 -1.80 29.50 -5.17
N SER A 13 -0.77 29.77 -4.34
CA SER A 13 -0.86 30.80 -3.30
C SER A 13 0.52 31.31 -2.87
N THR A 14 0.64 32.63 -2.94
CA THR A 14 1.79 33.51 -2.74
C THR A 14 2.39 33.50 -1.33
N THR A 15 3.73 33.63 -1.29
CA THR A 15 4.63 34.19 -0.27
C THR A 15 3.99 34.84 0.96
N THR A 16 4.31 34.38 2.18
CA THR A 16 4.63 35.27 3.33
C THR A 16 5.48 34.53 4.37
N THR A 17 6.70 35.03 4.53
CA THR A 17 7.69 34.77 5.59
C THR A 17 7.15 35.11 6.98
N THR A 18 7.30 34.25 8.00
CA THR A 18 7.56 34.70 9.39
C THR A 18 8.22 33.59 10.22
N THR A 19 9.34 33.97 10.84
CA THR A 19 10.27 33.24 11.71
C THR A 19 9.78 33.20 13.17
N SER A 20 10.02 32.12 13.93
CA SER A 20 10.46 32.15 15.36
C SER A 20 10.65 30.77 16.02
N THR A 21 11.92 30.46 16.30
CA THR A 21 12.56 30.04 17.58
C THR A 21 11.83 29.27 18.70
N THR A 22 12.40 28.09 19.02
CA THR A 22 12.88 27.58 20.33
C THR A 22 11.88 27.28 21.47
N THR A 23 11.92 26.07 22.04
CA THR A 23 12.31 25.79 23.46
C THR A 23 12.08 24.32 23.88
N THR A 24 13.16 23.73 24.40
CA THR A 24 13.35 22.50 25.19
C THR A 24 12.38 22.27 26.35
N ARG A 25 12.03 21.00 26.62
CA ARG A 25 12.08 20.44 27.99
C ARG A 25 11.97 18.90 28.01
N ALA A 26 12.96 18.29 28.65
CA ALA A 26 12.99 16.89 29.06
C ALA A 26 12.19 16.67 30.34
N SER A 27 11.64 15.47 30.50
CA SER A 27 11.38 14.88 31.82
C SER A 27 11.35 13.35 31.72
N SER A 28 12.21 12.77 32.53
CA SER A 28 12.43 11.36 32.84
C SER A 28 11.28 10.73 33.62
N GLY A 29 11.01 9.45 33.36
CA GLY A 29 10.16 8.59 34.20
C GLY A 29 10.46 7.12 33.94
N THR A 30 11.41 6.58 34.69
CA THR A 30 11.68 5.14 34.85
C THR A 30 10.63 4.55 35.80
N LEU A 31 10.13 3.33 35.55
CA LEU A 31 9.73 2.35 36.58
C LEU A 31 9.37 0.99 35.94
N ASP A 32 10.19 0.01 36.32
CA ASP A 32 9.98 -1.41 36.61
C ASP A 32 9.29 -2.41 35.65
N THR A 33 10.16 -3.25 35.08
CA THR A 33 10.35 -4.70 35.31
C THR A 33 9.16 -5.61 35.71
N ASP A 34 9.06 -6.68 34.92
CA ASP A 34 8.79 -8.08 35.32
C ASP A 34 7.34 -8.60 35.34
N ARG A 35 6.99 -9.43 34.34
CA ARG A 35 6.29 -10.69 34.61
C ARG A 35 6.41 -11.70 33.48
N SER A 36 6.94 -12.84 33.86
CA SER A 36 7.19 -14.06 33.11
C SER A 36 5.93 -14.91 32.87
N LYS A 37 6.03 -15.73 31.82
CA LYS A 37 5.47 -17.10 31.65
C LYS A 37 4.02 -17.35 32.08
N LEU A 38 3.15 -17.58 31.09
CA LEU A 38 2.04 -18.54 31.22
C LEU A 38 1.93 -19.39 29.95
N SER A 39 2.47 -20.61 30.06
CA SER A 39 2.13 -21.76 29.24
C SER A 39 0.74 -22.26 29.60
N TYR A 40 -0.10 -22.56 28.61
CA TYR A 40 -1.27 -23.41 28.83
C TYR A 40 -1.33 -24.49 27.75
N SER A 41 -1.11 -25.73 28.18
CA SER A 41 -1.44 -26.94 27.44
C SER A 41 -2.91 -27.25 27.65
N SER A 42 -3.62 -27.66 26.61
CA SER A 42 -4.90 -28.37 26.74
C SER A 42 -5.05 -29.36 25.61
N ASN A 43 -4.80 -30.62 25.96
CA ASN A 43 -5.29 -31.79 25.24
C ASN A 43 -6.80 -31.88 25.45
N SER A 44 -7.56 -32.03 24.36
CA SER A 44 -8.83 -32.74 24.40
C SER A 44 -9.05 -33.49 23.09
N HIS A 45 -9.01 -34.83 23.19
CA HIS A 45 -9.66 -35.73 22.25
C HIS A 45 -11.17 -35.54 22.34
N PHE A 46 -11.85 -35.40 21.20
CA PHE A 46 -13.26 -35.78 21.06
C PHE A 46 -13.54 -36.31 19.65
N ASN A 47 -14.40 -37.32 19.62
CA ASN A 47 -14.59 -38.29 18.56
C ASN A 47 -15.25 -37.76 17.29
N ASN A 48 -14.92 -38.51 16.23
CA ASN A 48 -15.50 -38.58 14.91
C ASN A 48 -17.03 -38.80 14.95
N ASP A 49 -17.80 -37.87 14.39
CA ASP A 49 -19.17 -38.11 13.94
C ASP A 49 -19.33 -37.63 12.49
N ASN A 50 -19.70 -38.59 11.66
CA ASN A 50 -19.86 -38.49 10.22
C ASN A 50 -21.25 -37.91 9.93
N SER A 51 -21.33 -36.66 9.47
CA SER A 51 -22.52 -36.15 8.80
C SER A 51 -22.12 -35.17 7.71
N SER A 52 -22.56 -35.48 6.49
CA SER A 52 -22.39 -34.74 5.23
C SER A 52 -22.38 -33.22 5.39
N ALA A 53 -21.18 -32.63 5.40
CA ALA A 53 -20.97 -31.21 5.22
C ALA A 53 -20.20 -31.03 3.92
N ALA A 54 -20.82 -30.36 2.94
CA ALA A 54 -20.15 -29.92 1.73
C ALA A 54 -18.84 -29.25 2.11
N SER A 55 -17.73 -29.80 1.63
CA SER A 55 -16.40 -29.25 1.86
C SER A 55 -16.36 -27.83 1.28
N PHE A 56 -16.50 -26.83 2.14
CA PHE A 56 -16.05 -25.48 1.86
C PHE A 56 -14.53 -25.57 1.68
N ILE A 57 -14.08 -25.71 0.44
CA ILE A 57 -12.67 -25.55 0.11
C ILE A 57 -12.41 -24.04 0.15
N PRO A 58 -11.61 -23.52 1.11
CA PRO A 58 -11.26 -22.12 1.10
C PRO A 58 -10.36 -21.89 -0.12
N HIS A 59 -10.92 -21.35 -1.20
CA HIS A 59 -10.18 -20.91 -2.38
C HIS A 59 -9.48 -19.56 -2.12
N SER A 60 -9.04 -19.30 -0.89
CA SER A 60 -8.19 -18.15 -0.60
C SER A 60 -6.81 -18.41 -1.19
N ARG A 61 -6.65 -18.08 -2.49
CA ARG A 61 -5.35 -17.97 -3.12
C ARG A 61 -4.64 -16.80 -2.47
N CYS A 62 -3.62 -17.08 -1.65
CA CYS A 62 -2.74 -16.02 -1.18
C CYS A 62 -2.02 -15.39 -2.39
N PRO A 63 -1.99 -14.06 -2.50
CA PRO A 63 -1.21 -13.38 -3.54
C PRO A 63 0.25 -13.81 -3.44
N MET A 64 0.86 -14.15 -4.58
CA MET A 64 2.26 -14.52 -4.64
C MET A 64 3.11 -13.26 -4.73
N PRO A 65 4.30 -13.19 -4.09
CA PRO A 65 5.22 -12.08 -4.27
C PRO A 65 5.48 -11.79 -5.75
N LEU A 66 5.76 -10.53 -6.06
CA LEU A 66 5.99 -10.04 -7.43
C LEU A 66 7.33 -10.58 -7.95
N ALA A 67 7.38 -11.87 -8.28
CA ALA A 67 8.59 -12.56 -8.69
C ALA A 67 9.03 -12.02 -10.06
N GLY A 68 10.16 -11.31 -10.07
CA GLY A 68 10.86 -10.99 -11.32
C GLY A 68 10.68 -9.57 -11.86
N TRP A 69 10.09 -8.62 -11.10
CA TRP A 69 10.20 -7.22 -11.50
C TRP A 69 11.66 -6.77 -11.51
N LYS A 70 12.03 -6.05 -12.56
CA LYS A 70 13.33 -5.41 -12.72
C LYS A 70 13.12 -4.02 -13.32
N PRO A 71 13.87 -3.01 -12.84
CA PRO A 71 13.86 -1.69 -13.45
C PRO A 71 14.61 -1.72 -14.79
N SER A 72 14.64 -0.58 -15.48
CA SER A 72 15.36 -0.46 -16.75
C SER A 72 16.87 -0.75 -16.61
N GLU A 73 17.50 -1.13 -17.73
CA GLU A 73 18.95 -1.33 -17.83
C GLU A 73 19.76 -0.12 -17.35
N ARG A 74 19.21 1.09 -17.53
CA ARG A 74 19.83 2.34 -17.08
C ARG A 74 19.97 2.38 -15.55
N VAL A 75 18.92 1.99 -14.84
CA VAL A 75 18.89 1.95 -13.37
C VAL A 75 19.77 0.82 -12.84
N LEU A 76 19.74 -0.35 -13.47
CA LEU A 76 20.57 -1.50 -13.08
C LEU A 76 22.08 -1.22 -13.18
N ARG A 77 22.50 -0.30 -14.06
CA ARG A 77 23.91 0.07 -14.27
C ARG A 77 24.37 1.26 -13.43
N MET A 78 23.52 1.81 -12.55
CA MET A 78 23.90 2.91 -11.67
C MET A 78 25.01 2.49 -10.73
N LYS A 79 26.08 3.30 -10.65
CA LYS A 79 27.16 3.10 -9.68
C LYS A 79 26.70 3.50 -8.28
N PRO A 80 27.28 2.92 -7.21
CA PRO A 80 26.96 3.30 -5.83
C PRO A 80 27.09 4.81 -5.56
N GLU A 81 28.14 5.43 -6.11
CA GLU A 81 28.37 6.88 -6.01
C GLU A 81 27.21 7.71 -6.60
N GLN A 82 26.65 7.26 -7.72
CA GLN A 82 25.52 7.93 -8.37
C GLN A 82 24.23 7.73 -7.57
N ILE A 83 24.05 6.55 -6.96
CA ILE A 83 22.91 6.27 -6.09
C ILE A 83 22.95 7.21 -4.88
N GLU A 84 24.12 7.34 -4.25
CA GLU A 84 24.33 8.25 -3.12
C GLU A 84 24.07 9.71 -3.51
N GLU A 85 24.57 10.16 -4.67
CA GLU A 85 24.30 11.50 -5.20
C GLU A 85 22.80 11.76 -5.39
N VAL A 86 22.05 10.79 -5.95
CA VAL A 86 20.60 10.90 -6.13
C VAL A 86 19.89 10.95 -4.77
N CYS A 87 20.28 10.10 -3.82
CA CYS A 87 19.72 10.11 -2.47
C CYS A 87 19.92 11.46 -1.78
N LEU A 88 21.14 12.02 -1.85
CA LEU A 88 21.46 13.33 -1.30
C LEU A 88 20.64 14.44 -1.96
N ARG A 89 20.56 14.45 -3.29
CA ARG A 89 19.80 15.46 -4.04
C ARG A 89 18.30 15.42 -3.74
N LEU A 90 17.74 14.23 -3.53
CA LEU A 90 16.33 14.04 -3.19
C LEU A 90 16.06 14.10 -1.68
N ASN A 91 17.08 14.34 -0.86
CA ASN A 91 17.00 14.36 0.59
C ASN A 91 16.37 13.07 1.17
N LEU A 92 16.82 11.92 0.65
CA LEU A 92 16.36 10.59 1.03
C LEU A 92 17.25 10.01 2.13
N ASP A 93 16.64 9.65 3.25
CA ASP A 93 17.25 8.83 4.28
C ASP A 93 16.77 7.38 4.10
N VAL A 94 17.68 6.48 3.73
CA VAL A 94 17.37 5.08 3.44
C VAL A 94 18.10 4.19 4.43
N SER A 95 17.37 3.71 5.42
CA SER A 95 17.84 2.72 6.37
C SER A 95 17.34 1.32 6.00
N VAL A 96 18.25 0.35 6.04
CA VAL A 96 17.98 -1.06 5.71
C VAL A 96 18.51 -1.90 6.87
N SER A 97 17.76 -2.96 7.25
CA SER A 97 18.21 -3.89 8.28
C SER A 97 19.54 -4.53 7.87
N PRO A 98 20.53 -4.67 8.77
CA PRO A 98 21.87 -5.17 8.44
C PRO A 98 21.86 -6.58 7.85
N ASP A 99 20.84 -7.38 8.15
CA ASP A 99 20.70 -8.76 7.67
C ASP A 99 20.01 -8.88 6.29
N SER A 100 19.63 -7.75 5.69
CA SER A 100 18.86 -7.72 4.43
C SER A 100 19.64 -7.13 3.27
N ALA A 101 19.30 -7.56 2.05
CA ALA A 101 19.92 -7.04 0.84
C ALA A 101 19.74 -5.51 0.73
N PRO A 102 20.69 -4.81 0.08
CA PRO A 102 20.59 -3.36 -0.14
C PRO A 102 19.26 -2.95 -0.75
N ALA A 103 18.76 -1.77 -0.41
CA ALA A 103 17.55 -1.24 -1.04
C ALA A 103 17.80 -1.05 -2.55
N PRO A 104 16.78 -1.31 -3.40
CA PRO A 104 16.84 -0.89 -4.80
C PRO A 104 17.17 0.60 -4.92
N PRO A 105 17.89 1.00 -5.99
CA PRO A 105 18.23 2.40 -6.22
C PRO A 105 16.96 3.25 -6.43
N PRO A 106 16.97 4.54 -6.04
CA PRO A 106 15.89 5.45 -6.32
C PRO A 106 15.72 5.64 -7.83
N ILE A 107 14.47 5.67 -8.30
CA ILE A 107 14.12 5.81 -9.71
C ILE A 107 13.42 7.14 -9.95
N GLU A 108 14.03 7.99 -10.77
CA GLU A 108 13.55 9.36 -11.02
C GLU A 108 12.66 9.50 -12.26
N SER A 109 12.32 8.40 -12.93
CA SER A 109 11.40 8.39 -14.06
C SER A 109 10.46 7.20 -13.99
N PHE A 110 9.17 7.43 -14.18
CA PHE A 110 8.17 6.36 -14.26
C PHE A 110 8.47 5.36 -15.38
N THR A 111 9.10 5.80 -16.48
CA THR A 111 9.47 4.91 -17.59
C THR A 111 10.52 3.88 -17.18
N ASP A 112 11.42 4.25 -16.27
CA ASP A 112 12.48 3.37 -15.78
C ASP A 112 12.00 2.37 -14.72
N MET A 113 10.79 2.57 -14.19
CA MET A 113 10.13 1.63 -13.28
C MET A 113 9.52 0.43 -14.02
N CYS A 114 9.47 0.43 -15.35
CA CYS A 114 8.97 -0.68 -16.18
C CYS A 114 7.55 -1.17 -15.77
N LEU A 115 6.63 -0.22 -15.54
CA LEU A 115 5.24 -0.49 -15.17
C LEU A 115 4.40 -0.96 -16.37
N HIS A 116 3.24 -1.56 -16.09
CA HIS A 116 2.29 -1.97 -17.12
C HIS A 116 1.85 -0.77 -17.99
N PRO A 117 1.74 -0.91 -19.33
CA PRO A 117 1.43 0.21 -20.23
C PRO A 117 0.14 0.97 -19.89
N SER A 118 -0.91 0.27 -19.43
CA SER A 118 -2.15 0.92 -19.00
C SER A 118 -1.97 1.79 -17.76
N ILE A 119 -1.12 1.37 -16.81
CA ILE A 119 -0.80 2.17 -15.62
C ILE A 119 -0.02 3.41 -16.06
N MET A 120 0.97 3.26 -16.95
CA MET A 120 1.74 4.37 -17.51
C MET A 120 0.84 5.39 -18.23
N LYS A 121 -0.16 4.91 -18.98
CA LYS A 121 -1.16 5.75 -19.63
C LYS A 121 -1.98 6.55 -18.62
N ASP A 122 -2.42 5.92 -17.52
CA ASP A 122 -3.19 6.58 -16.48
C ASP A 122 -2.35 7.59 -15.68
N ILE A 123 -1.08 7.25 -15.36
CA ILE A 123 -0.10 8.18 -14.77
C ILE A 123 0.04 9.44 -15.63
N ALA A 124 0.28 9.27 -16.93
CA ALA A 124 0.43 10.38 -17.87
C ALA A 124 -0.88 11.19 -18.02
N PHE A 125 -2.03 10.52 -18.09
CA PHE A 125 -3.34 11.17 -18.18
C PHE A 125 -3.63 12.05 -16.96
N HIS A 126 -3.19 11.63 -15.78
CA HIS A 126 -3.33 12.38 -14.54
C HIS A 126 -2.24 13.44 -14.31
N GLY A 127 -1.33 13.64 -15.26
CA GLY A 127 -0.34 14.73 -15.24
C GLY A 127 0.90 14.45 -14.38
N TYR A 128 1.13 13.19 -14.00
CA TYR A 128 2.36 12.80 -13.32
C TYR A 128 3.52 12.76 -14.31
N THR A 129 4.47 13.69 -14.18
CA THR A 129 5.64 13.78 -15.06
C THR A 129 6.85 13.06 -14.48
N MET A 130 7.17 13.32 -13.21
CA MET A 130 8.27 12.71 -12.48
C MET A 130 7.78 12.23 -11.09
N PRO A 131 8.34 11.13 -10.57
CA PRO A 131 8.04 10.67 -9.23
C PRO A 131 8.55 11.68 -8.19
N THR A 132 7.78 11.86 -7.13
CA THR A 132 8.23 12.62 -5.95
C THR A 132 9.34 11.86 -5.21
N PRO A 133 10.13 12.49 -4.31
CA PRO A 133 11.21 11.80 -3.60
C PRO A 133 10.77 10.50 -2.92
N ILE A 134 9.64 10.52 -2.20
CA ILE A 134 9.11 9.32 -1.54
C ILE A 134 8.69 8.24 -2.56
N GLN A 135 8.15 8.62 -3.72
CA GLN A 135 7.80 7.69 -4.78
C GLN A 135 9.05 7.08 -5.42
N ALA A 136 10.08 7.89 -5.67
CA ALA A 136 11.32 7.48 -6.30
C ALA A 136 12.01 6.33 -5.54
N GLN A 137 11.96 6.35 -4.21
CA GLN A 137 12.53 5.29 -3.37
C GLN A 137 11.51 4.20 -2.99
N ALA A 138 10.28 4.55 -2.60
CA ALA A 138 9.33 3.57 -2.09
C ALA A 138 8.79 2.64 -3.19
N MET A 139 8.56 3.16 -4.40
CA MET A 139 8.04 2.35 -5.50
C MET A 139 8.95 1.20 -5.90
N PRO A 140 10.27 1.39 -6.16
CA PRO A 140 11.14 0.26 -6.50
C PRO A 140 11.30 -0.75 -5.36
N VAL A 141 11.25 -0.31 -4.09
CA VAL A 141 11.23 -1.22 -2.94
C VAL A 141 9.94 -2.05 -2.92
N ALA A 142 8.77 -1.43 -3.08
CA ALA A 142 7.48 -2.13 -3.11
C ALA A 142 7.35 -3.06 -4.33
N LEU A 143 7.80 -2.63 -5.52
CA LEU A 143 7.80 -3.43 -6.74
C LEU A 143 8.72 -4.66 -6.64
N SER A 144 9.80 -4.56 -5.86
CA SER A 144 10.67 -5.70 -5.53
C SER A 144 10.03 -6.69 -4.55
N GLY A 145 8.83 -6.42 -4.05
CA GLY A 145 8.11 -7.27 -3.09
C GLY A 145 8.65 -7.20 -1.68
N ARG A 146 9.32 -6.11 -1.30
CA ARG A 146 9.86 -5.90 0.06
C ARG A 146 8.91 -5.07 0.91
N ASP A 147 8.86 -5.41 2.19
CA ASP A 147 8.22 -4.58 3.21
C ASP A 147 9.02 -3.29 3.42
N LEU A 148 8.31 -2.19 3.65
CA LEU A 148 8.90 -0.87 3.84
C LEU A 148 8.08 0.00 4.79
N LEU A 149 8.76 0.91 5.47
CA LEU A 149 8.16 2.03 6.20
C LEU A 149 8.53 3.32 5.46
N GLY A 150 7.53 4.01 4.91
CA GLY A 150 7.74 5.27 4.18
C GLY A 150 7.30 6.48 5.00
N CYS A 151 8.26 7.32 5.42
CA CYS A 151 7.98 8.58 6.11
C CYS A 151 8.23 9.77 5.18
N ALA A 152 7.21 10.59 4.98
CA ALA A 152 7.29 11.84 4.21
C ALA A 152 6.20 12.82 4.66
N GLU A 153 6.36 14.10 4.35
CA GLU A 153 5.39 15.14 4.68
C GLU A 153 4.02 14.92 3.99
N THR A 154 2.99 15.61 4.50
CA THR A 154 1.67 15.58 3.88
C THR A 154 1.73 16.24 2.50
N GLY A 155 1.09 15.64 1.50
CA GLY A 155 1.14 16.14 0.12
C GLY A 155 2.30 15.62 -0.73
N SER A 156 3.28 14.89 -0.19
CA SER A 156 4.40 14.32 -0.97
C SER A 156 4.03 13.19 -1.93
N GLY A 157 2.74 12.87 -2.11
CA GLY A 157 2.32 11.80 -3.02
C GLY A 157 2.51 10.37 -2.49
N LYS A 158 2.48 10.17 -1.16
CA LYS A 158 2.56 8.85 -0.52
C LYS A 158 1.51 7.85 -1.03
N THR A 159 0.31 8.32 -1.36
CA THR A 159 -0.77 7.45 -1.86
C THR A 159 -0.39 6.75 -3.16
N ALA A 160 0.09 7.50 -4.15
CA ALA A 160 0.59 6.94 -5.40
C ALA A 160 1.81 6.02 -5.19
N ALA A 161 2.65 6.34 -4.20
CA ALA A 161 3.85 5.56 -3.88
C ALA A 161 3.56 4.10 -3.49
N PHE A 162 2.42 3.83 -2.84
CA PHE A 162 1.98 2.44 -2.58
C PHE A 162 0.91 1.95 -3.56
N ALA A 163 0.03 2.83 -4.06
CA ALA A 163 -1.09 2.43 -4.91
C ALA A 163 -0.60 1.89 -6.26
N ILE A 164 0.37 2.54 -6.89
CA ILE A 164 0.87 2.12 -8.21
C ILE A 164 1.55 0.73 -8.14
N PRO A 165 2.51 0.48 -7.21
CA PRO A 165 3.07 -0.87 -7.04
C PRO A 165 2.03 -1.92 -6.66
N MET A 166 1.03 -1.56 -5.84
CA MET A 166 -0.07 -2.45 -5.47
C MET A 166 -0.92 -2.87 -6.67
N ILE A 167 -1.24 -1.94 -7.58
CA ILE A 167 -1.97 -2.26 -8.82
C ILE A 167 -1.12 -3.15 -9.73
N GLN A 168 0.17 -2.82 -9.92
CA GLN A 168 1.11 -3.64 -10.67
C GLN A 168 1.20 -5.06 -10.10
N HIS A 169 1.22 -5.19 -8.76
CA HIS A 169 1.22 -6.48 -8.07
C HIS A 169 -0.04 -7.28 -8.39
N CYS A 170 -1.21 -6.66 -8.29
CA CYS A 170 -2.48 -7.31 -8.59
C CYS A 170 -2.57 -7.78 -10.05
N LEU A 171 -2.00 -7.03 -11.00
CA LEU A 171 -1.95 -7.42 -12.42
C LEU A 171 -1.03 -8.61 -12.71
N ALA A 172 -0.04 -8.84 -11.85
CA ALA A 172 0.86 -9.99 -11.97
C ALA A 172 0.25 -11.30 -11.41
N GLN A 173 -0.91 -11.22 -10.75
CA GLN A 173 -1.61 -12.39 -10.20
C GLN A 173 -2.62 -12.98 -11.21
N PRO A 174 -3.05 -14.23 -11.02
CA PRO A 174 -4.16 -14.79 -11.77
C PRO A 174 -5.42 -13.90 -11.66
N PRO A 175 -6.25 -13.81 -12.73
CA PRO A 175 -7.48 -13.05 -12.70
C PRO A 175 -8.42 -13.48 -11.57
N ILE A 176 -9.04 -12.51 -10.91
CA ILE A 176 -9.98 -12.72 -9.80
C ILE A 176 -11.26 -13.39 -10.30
N GLN A 177 -11.67 -14.44 -9.60
CA GLN A 177 -12.93 -15.14 -9.84
C GLN A 177 -13.99 -14.78 -8.80
N ARG A 178 -15.24 -15.07 -9.14
CA ARG A 178 -16.36 -14.89 -8.20
C ARG A 178 -16.15 -15.78 -6.97
N GLY A 179 -16.17 -15.18 -5.79
CA GLY A 179 -15.93 -15.88 -4.52
C GLY A 179 -14.48 -15.83 -4.03
N ASP A 180 -13.54 -15.34 -4.83
CA ASP A 180 -12.18 -15.07 -4.38
C ASP A 180 -12.15 -13.83 -3.47
N GLY A 181 -11.20 -13.82 -2.53
CA GLY A 181 -10.89 -12.65 -1.71
C GLY A 181 -10.03 -11.62 -2.46
N PRO A 182 -9.86 -10.41 -1.91
CA PRO A 182 -9.03 -9.39 -2.52
C PRO A 182 -7.55 -9.78 -2.54
N LEU A 183 -6.82 -9.29 -3.55
CA LEU A 183 -5.37 -9.43 -3.66
C LEU A 183 -4.63 -8.40 -2.81
N ALA A 184 -5.24 -7.25 -2.54
CA ALA A 184 -4.66 -6.23 -1.67
C ALA A 184 -5.72 -5.60 -0.75
N LEU A 185 -5.26 -5.19 0.44
CA LEU A 185 -6.06 -4.53 1.45
C LEU A 185 -5.36 -3.26 1.90
N VAL A 186 -6.08 -2.13 1.86
CA VAL A 186 -5.61 -0.85 2.39
C VAL A 186 -6.45 -0.47 3.60
N LEU A 187 -5.77 -0.25 4.73
CA LEU A 187 -6.40 0.23 5.96
C LEU A 187 -6.17 1.73 6.12
N ALA A 188 -7.25 2.49 6.24
CA ALA A 188 -7.22 3.92 6.52
C ALA A 188 -7.79 4.20 7.93
N PRO A 189 -7.34 5.27 8.62
CA PRO A 189 -7.82 5.62 9.94
C PRO A 189 -9.26 6.16 9.95
N THR A 190 -9.74 6.71 8.83
CA THR A 190 -11.09 7.29 8.71
C THR A 190 -11.74 6.87 7.40
N ARG A 191 -13.07 6.91 7.36
CA ARG A 191 -13.87 6.67 6.16
C ARG A 191 -13.51 7.62 5.02
N GLU A 192 -13.37 8.90 5.31
CA GLU A 192 -13.10 9.94 4.32
C GLU A 192 -11.73 9.73 3.68
N LEU A 193 -10.73 9.29 4.46
CA LEU A 193 -9.42 8.96 3.92
C LEU A 193 -9.45 7.67 3.08
N ALA A 194 -10.23 6.65 3.48
CA ALA A 194 -10.43 5.45 2.67
C ALA A 194 -11.02 5.79 1.29
N GLN A 195 -12.02 6.67 1.25
CA GLN A 195 -12.64 7.15 0.01
C GLN A 195 -11.64 7.90 -0.88
N GLN A 196 -10.84 8.80 -0.30
CA GLN A 196 -9.81 9.52 -1.03
C GLN A 196 -8.76 8.58 -1.66
N ILE A 197 -8.34 7.56 -0.92
CA ILE A 197 -7.40 6.57 -1.45
C ILE A 197 -8.07 5.74 -2.54
N GLU A 198 -9.35 5.39 -2.42
CA GLU A 198 -10.06 4.62 -3.45
C GLU A 198 -10.14 5.40 -4.76
N GLU A 199 -10.46 6.69 -4.70
CA GLU A 199 -10.47 7.57 -5.87
C GLU A 199 -9.10 7.61 -6.56
N GLU A 200 -8.01 7.66 -5.78
CA GLU A 200 -6.64 7.61 -6.29
C GLU A 200 -6.33 6.27 -6.98
N VAL A 201 -6.71 5.15 -6.36
CA VAL A 201 -6.50 3.81 -6.92
C VAL A 201 -7.29 3.67 -8.23
N LYS A 202 -8.55 4.12 -8.26
CA LYS A 202 -9.39 4.14 -9.46
C LYS A 202 -8.80 5.02 -10.57
N ALA A 203 -8.13 6.11 -10.23
CA ALA A 203 -7.44 6.96 -11.19
C ALA A 203 -6.32 6.20 -11.92
N PHE A 204 -5.51 5.43 -11.20
CA PHE A 204 -4.41 4.64 -11.76
C PHE A 204 -4.80 3.29 -12.36
N SER A 205 -6.05 2.86 -12.18
CA SER A 205 -6.56 1.60 -12.72
C SER A 205 -7.63 1.79 -13.81
N LYS A 206 -7.87 3.03 -14.25
CA LYS A 206 -8.98 3.36 -15.16
C LYS A 206 -8.85 2.69 -16.52
N SER A 207 -7.63 2.52 -17.03
CA SER A 207 -7.35 1.87 -18.32
C SER A 207 -7.25 0.34 -18.21
N LEU A 208 -7.66 -0.26 -17.08
CA LEU A 208 -7.63 -1.71 -16.85
C LEU A 208 -9.06 -2.28 -16.88
N GLU A 209 -9.41 -3.03 -17.93
CA GLU A 209 -10.79 -3.49 -18.16
C GLU A 209 -11.35 -4.45 -17.09
N SER A 210 -10.49 -5.26 -16.47
CA SER A 210 -10.89 -6.28 -15.49
C SER A 210 -10.47 -5.96 -14.06
N PHE A 211 -10.12 -4.70 -13.77
CA PHE A 211 -9.66 -4.29 -12.45
C PHE A 211 -10.79 -3.71 -11.62
N LYS A 212 -11.05 -4.30 -10.46
CA LYS A 212 -12.15 -3.90 -9.56
C LYS A 212 -11.62 -3.53 -8.19
N THR A 213 -12.12 -2.43 -7.67
CA THR A 213 -11.87 -1.97 -6.30
C THR A 213 -13.19 -1.92 -5.55
N ALA A 214 -13.18 -2.20 -4.26
CA ALA A 214 -14.32 -1.97 -3.38
C ALA A 214 -13.91 -1.21 -2.12
N ILE A 215 -14.87 -0.50 -1.54
CA ILE A 215 -14.70 0.22 -0.28
C ILE A 215 -15.64 -0.35 0.79
N VAL A 216 -15.06 -0.67 1.96
CA VAL A 216 -15.78 -1.23 3.11
C VAL A 216 -15.70 -0.26 4.26
N VAL A 217 -16.78 0.49 4.47
CA VAL A 217 -16.87 1.55 5.49
C VAL A 217 -18.21 1.53 6.20
N GLY A 218 -18.22 1.95 7.47
CA GLY A 218 -19.44 2.03 8.28
C GLY A 218 -20.47 3.05 7.73
N GLY A 219 -21.74 2.83 8.07
CA GLY A 219 -22.84 3.75 7.72
C GLY A 219 -23.33 3.68 6.27
N THR A 220 -22.93 2.66 5.51
CA THR A 220 -23.45 2.38 4.16
C THR A 220 -24.07 0.97 4.10
N ASN A 221 -24.73 0.62 3.00
CA ASN A 221 -25.45 -0.63 2.89
C ASN A 221 -24.51 -1.84 2.88
N ILE A 222 -24.48 -2.58 3.99
CA ILE A 222 -23.62 -3.77 4.14
C ILE A 222 -23.97 -4.89 3.16
N ALA A 223 -25.22 -5.01 2.72
CA ALA A 223 -25.64 -6.03 1.76
C ALA A 223 -25.05 -5.75 0.36
N GLU A 224 -24.97 -4.47 -0.02
CA GLU A 224 -24.35 -4.02 -1.26
C GLU A 224 -22.84 -4.27 -1.24
N GLN A 225 -22.15 -3.83 -0.17
CA GLN A 225 -20.73 -4.12 0.02
C GLN A 225 -20.44 -5.63 -0.03
N ARG A 226 -21.26 -6.45 0.65
CA ARG A 226 -21.12 -7.90 0.63
C ARG A 226 -21.33 -8.49 -0.75
N SER A 227 -22.26 -7.96 -1.53
CA SER A 227 -22.51 -8.39 -2.90
C SER A 227 -21.32 -8.06 -3.81
N GLU A 228 -20.75 -6.87 -3.67
CA GLU A 228 -19.58 -6.43 -4.42
C GLU A 228 -18.35 -7.29 -4.09
N LEU A 229 -18.08 -7.52 -2.80
CA LEU A 229 -16.99 -8.41 -2.38
C LEU A 229 -17.17 -9.84 -2.92
N ARG A 230 -18.40 -10.37 -2.91
CA ARG A 230 -18.71 -11.70 -3.47
C ARG A 230 -18.54 -11.76 -4.99
N ALA A 231 -18.66 -10.65 -5.70
CA ALA A 231 -18.43 -10.59 -7.13
C ALA A 231 -16.94 -10.75 -7.52
N GLY A 232 -16.04 -10.67 -6.54
CA GLY A 232 -14.60 -10.72 -6.72
C GLY A 232 -14.05 -9.33 -7.03
N VAL A 233 -13.10 -8.87 -6.20
CA VAL A 233 -12.44 -7.57 -6.30
C VAL A 233 -10.93 -7.72 -6.17
N ASN A 234 -10.15 -6.87 -6.82
CA ASN A 234 -8.69 -6.91 -6.75
C ASN A 234 -8.19 -6.23 -5.47
N ILE A 235 -8.75 -5.07 -5.14
CA ILE A 235 -8.32 -4.23 -4.01
C ILE A 235 -9.52 -3.87 -3.14
N VAL A 236 -9.36 -4.02 -1.83
CA VAL A 236 -10.31 -3.49 -0.84
C VAL A 236 -9.67 -2.36 -0.08
N LEU A 237 -10.41 -1.26 0.07
CA LEU A 237 -10.07 -0.15 0.95
C LEU A 237 -11.06 -0.13 2.11
N THR A 238 -10.57 0.03 3.33
CA THR A 238 -11.44 -0.01 4.51
C THR A 238 -10.95 0.89 5.62
N GLU A 239 -11.88 1.34 6.44
CA GLU A 239 -11.57 2.02 7.69
C GLU A 239 -11.16 1.00 8.77
N CYS A 240 -10.08 1.30 9.50
CA CYS A 240 -9.48 0.44 10.50
C CYS A 240 -10.48 -0.01 11.58
N LEU A 241 -11.37 0.89 12.02
CA LEU A 241 -12.35 0.61 13.08
C LEU A 241 -13.38 -0.44 12.66
N THR A 242 -13.86 -0.38 11.41
CA THR A 242 -14.85 -1.33 10.88
C THR A 242 -14.23 -2.71 10.71
N TRP A 243 -12.99 -2.78 10.23
CA TRP A 243 -12.31 -4.06 10.02
C TRP A 243 -12.03 -4.81 11.33
N VAL A 244 -11.55 -4.10 12.35
CA VAL A 244 -11.29 -4.69 13.68
C VAL A 244 -12.57 -5.19 14.33
N LEU A 245 -13.68 -4.48 14.18
CA LEU A 245 -14.98 -4.88 14.74
C LEU A 245 -15.61 -6.05 13.96
N ASN A 246 -15.55 -6.04 12.63
CA ASN A 246 -16.18 -7.08 11.83
C ASN A 246 -15.45 -8.43 11.94
N ARG A 247 -14.11 -8.42 12.11
CA ARG A 247 -13.31 -9.62 12.39
C ARG A 247 -13.60 -10.25 13.76
N ARG A 248 -14.33 -9.53 14.64
CA ARG A 248 -14.79 -10.02 15.93
C ARG A 248 -16.23 -10.56 15.88
N LEU A 249 -16.98 -10.27 14.80
CA LEU A 249 -18.33 -10.81 14.57
C LEU A 249 -18.32 -12.11 13.76
N GLU A 250 -17.21 -12.42 13.09
CA GLU A 250 -16.99 -13.68 12.34
C GLU A 250 -16.28 -14.77 13.19
N ARG A 251 -16.16 -14.58 14.51
CA ARG A 251 -15.75 -15.60 15.49
C ARG A 251 -16.84 -15.78 16.53
#